data_AF-A0A800D6H9-F1
#
_entry.id   AF-A0A800D6H9-F1
#
_cell.length_a   1.000
_cell.length_b   1.000
_cell.length_c   1.000
_cell.angle_alpha   90.00
_cell.angle_beta   90.00
_cell.angle_gamma   90.00
#
_symmetry.space_group_name_H-M   'P 1'
#
loop_
_entity.id
_entity.type
_entity.pdbx_description
1 polymer ?
#
loop_
_entity_poly.entity_id
_entity_poly.type
_entity_poly.pdbx_seq_one_letter_code
_entity_poly.pdbx_strand_id
1 'polypeptide(L)'
;VRRQPWANEPFIPGPLADYMDAQFAFFNSENLKHKPLMAGLNYFLTHEARGGEGEGLLGEKRDVKVWLGWLERRAHGEVDAIETPIGFIPKYEDLKELFARIGKEYPKELYDKQFSLYVDNILARIDLQEEAYRKEKNIPARLFEVYAEQRKGLEALRAKYGPIVSVEQLIEAADYWKEGAKR
;
A
#
# COMPACT_ATOMS: atom_id res chain seq x y z
N VAL A 1 -13.25 -8.84 6.99
CA VAL A 1 -12.44 -7.69 7.45
C VAL A 1 -13.39 -6.60 7.97
N ARG A 2 -13.20 -6.11 9.20
CA ARG A 2 -13.99 -4.98 9.73
C ARG A 2 -13.43 -3.67 9.17
N ARG A 3 -14.29 -2.83 8.59
CA ARG A 3 -13.92 -1.49 8.09
C ARG A 3 -13.71 -0.56 9.29
N GLN A 4 -12.66 0.25 9.28
CA GLN A 4 -12.36 1.27 10.30
C GLN A 4 -11.77 2.51 9.60
N PRO A 5 -12.58 3.28 8.84
CA PRO A 5 -12.13 4.49 8.15
C PRO A 5 -11.39 5.44 9.11
N TRP A 6 -10.16 5.83 8.75
CA TRP A 6 -9.23 6.64 9.58
C TRP A 6 -9.02 6.12 11.02
N ALA A 7 -9.30 4.84 11.30
CA ALA A 7 -9.38 4.28 12.65
C ALA A 7 -10.30 5.08 13.60
N ASN A 8 -11.26 5.82 13.04
CA ASN A 8 -12.06 6.81 13.75
C ASN A 8 -13.57 6.56 13.62
N GLU A 9 -13.99 5.45 12.98
CA GLU A 9 -15.41 5.12 12.70
C GLU A 9 -16.37 5.40 13.88
N PRO A 10 -16.09 4.98 15.13
CA PRO A 10 -17.00 5.20 16.25
C PRO A 10 -17.11 6.66 16.71
N PHE A 11 -16.21 7.53 16.22
CA PHE A 11 -16.06 8.91 16.65
C PHE A 11 -16.31 9.92 15.53
N ILE A 12 -16.73 9.48 14.34
CA ILE A 12 -17.07 10.39 13.23
C ILE A 12 -18.37 11.12 13.60
N PRO A 13 -18.35 12.47 13.74
CA PRO A 13 -19.57 13.22 13.94
C PRO A 13 -20.32 13.31 12.61
N GLY A 14 -21.55 12.82 12.57
CA GLY A 14 -22.40 12.90 11.38
C GLY A 14 -22.13 11.81 10.34
N PRO A 15 -22.59 12.00 9.09
CA PRO A 15 -22.46 11.01 8.03
C PRO A 15 -21.00 10.74 7.63
N LEU A 16 -20.67 9.46 7.46
CA LEU A 16 -19.35 9.02 6.99
C LEU A 16 -18.95 9.64 5.63
N ALA A 17 -19.92 9.84 4.75
CA ALA A 17 -19.73 10.49 3.45
C ALA A 17 -19.18 11.91 3.59
N ASP A 18 -19.82 12.75 4.40
CA ASP A 18 -19.43 14.15 4.62
C ASP A 18 -18.02 14.22 5.25
N TYR A 19 -17.72 13.30 6.17
CA TYR A 19 -16.37 13.18 6.75
C TYR A 19 -15.34 12.84 5.66
N MET A 20 -15.63 11.87 4.79
CA MET A 20 -14.75 11.47 3.70
C MET A 20 -14.53 12.62 2.70
N ASP A 21 -15.58 13.34 2.33
CA ASP A 21 -15.50 14.53 1.48
C ASP A 21 -14.59 15.60 2.09
N ALA A 22 -14.74 15.88 3.39
CA ALA A 22 -13.87 16.82 4.09
C ALA A 22 -12.39 16.38 4.08
N GLN A 23 -12.12 15.09 4.25
CA GLN A 23 -10.75 14.55 4.15
C GLN A 23 -10.19 14.76 2.74
N PHE A 24 -10.95 14.46 1.69
CA PHE A 24 -10.52 14.70 0.32
C PHE A 24 -10.29 16.18 0.02
N ALA A 25 -11.20 17.06 0.44
CA ALA A 25 -11.07 18.50 0.24
C ALA A 25 -9.82 19.06 0.94
N PHE A 26 -9.54 18.61 2.17
CA PHE A 26 -8.39 19.06 2.94
C PHE A 26 -7.05 18.62 2.31
N PHE A 27 -6.88 17.32 2.05
CA PHE A 27 -5.59 16.78 1.59
C PHE A 27 -5.28 17.09 0.11
N ASN A 28 -6.30 17.39 -0.69
CA ASN A 28 -6.12 17.86 -2.07
C ASN A 28 -6.07 19.38 -2.20
N SER A 29 -6.22 20.13 -1.11
CA SER A 29 -6.18 21.59 -1.12
C SER A 29 -4.83 22.13 -1.63
N GLU A 30 -4.88 23.08 -2.56
CA GLU A 30 -3.70 23.82 -3.04
C GLU A 30 -3.06 24.67 -1.94
N ASN A 31 -3.83 25.02 -0.91
CA ASN A 31 -3.33 25.78 0.25
C ASN A 31 -2.47 24.92 1.20
N LEU A 32 -2.51 23.59 1.07
CA LEU A 32 -1.70 22.68 1.86
C LEU A 32 -0.27 22.62 1.31
N LYS A 33 0.57 23.57 1.75
CA LYS A 33 1.97 23.72 1.28
C LYS A 33 2.84 22.50 1.54
N HIS A 34 2.66 21.84 2.68
CA HIS A 34 3.38 20.63 3.04
C HIS A 34 2.40 19.47 3.16
N LYS A 35 2.42 18.57 2.17
CA LYS A 35 1.57 17.39 2.17
C LYS A 35 2.28 16.28 2.95
N PRO A 36 1.65 15.75 4.02
CA PRO A 36 2.26 14.64 4.76
C PRO A 36 2.29 13.39 3.87
N LEU A 37 3.32 12.57 4.06
CA LEU A 37 3.36 11.24 3.47
C LEU A 37 2.33 10.35 4.20
N MET A 38 1.38 9.82 3.44
CA MET A 38 0.37 8.89 3.95
C MET A 38 0.81 7.46 3.64
N ALA A 39 0.93 6.62 4.67
CA ALA A 39 1.41 5.24 4.53
C ALA A 39 0.47 4.23 5.19
N GLY A 40 0.25 3.10 4.52
CA GLY A 40 -0.39 1.92 5.08
C GLY A 40 0.65 0.93 5.56
N LEU A 41 0.61 0.56 6.85
CA LEU A 41 1.55 -0.38 7.45
C LEU A 41 0.82 -1.64 7.92
N ASN A 42 1.41 -2.81 7.65
CA ASN A 42 0.90 -4.09 8.13
C ASN A 42 2.00 -4.89 8.83
N TYR A 43 2.03 -4.81 10.16
CA TYR A 43 2.98 -5.56 11.00
C TYR A 43 2.54 -7.01 11.25
N PHE A 44 1.35 -7.40 10.79
CA PHE A 44 0.71 -8.66 11.14
C PHE A 44 0.68 -9.65 9.96
N LEU A 45 1.54 -9.46 8.95
CA LEU A 45 1.68 -10.45 7.89
C LEU A 45 2.22 -11.76 8.47
N THR A 46 1.59 -12.88 8.12
CA THR A 46 1.99 -14.22 8.55
C THR A 46 2.69 -14.97 7.43
N HIS A 47 3.43 -16.03 7.80
CA HIS A 47 4.02 -16.97 6.84
C HIS A 47 2.94 -17.62 5.97
N GLU A 48 1.87 -18.15 6.57
CA GLU A 48 0.72 -18.74 5.87
C GLU A 48 0.09 -17.79 4.85
N ALA A 49 -0.17 -16.53 5.23
CA ALA A 49 -0.75 -15.53 4.33
C ALA A 49 0.14 -15.20 3.12
N ARG A 50 1.41 -15.63 3.17
CA ARG A 50 2.43 -15.45 2.14
C ARG A 50 2.94 -16.79 1.57
N GLY A 51 2.12 -17.84 1.63
CA GLY A 51 2.40 -19.14 1.00
C GLY A 51 3.50 -19.96 1.70
N GLY A 52 3.92 -19.56 2.89
CA GLY A 52 4.80 -20.33 3.75
C GLY A 52 4.05 -21.21 4.74
N GLU A 53 4.78 -22.03 5.50
CA GLU A 53 4.22 -22.86 6.56
C GLU A 53 4.11 -22.10 7.88
N GLY A 54 3.00 -22.31 8.60
CA GLY A 54 2.78 -21.79 9.95
C GLY A 54 2.16 -20.39 10.04
N GLU A 55 1.55 -20.12 11.20
CA GLU A 55 0.82 -18.87 11.49
C GLU A 55 1.72 -17.76 12.06
N GLY A 56 3.04 -17.99 12.14
CA GLY A 56 4.00 -17.03 12.68
C GLY A 56 4.02 -15.72 11.89
N LEU A 57 4.31 -14.61 12.58
CA LEU A 57 4.49 -13.30 11.95
C LEU A 57 5.80 -13.24 11.16
N LEU A 58 5.78 -12.60 10.00
CA LEU A 58 6.98 -12.30 9.20
C LEU A 58 7.81 -11.16 9.80
N GLY A 59 7.23 -10.33 10.65
CA GLY A 59 7.90 -9.21 11.29
C GLY A 59 7.96 -9.36 12.80
N GLU A 60 8.86 -8.62 13.43
CA GLU A 60 8.94 -8.49 14.89
C GLU A 60 8.81 -7.04 15.33
N LYS A 61 8.57 -6.82 16.63
CA LYS A 61 8.37 -5.48 17.22
C LYS A 61 9.52 -4.51 16.93
N ARG A 62 10.76 -5.02 16.85
CA ARG A 62 11.96 -4.18 16.64
C ARG A 62 12.04 -3.63 15.21
N ASP A 63 11.37 -4.27 14.25
CA ASP A 63 11.35 -3.88 12.83
C ASP A 63 10.61 -2.55 12.60
N VAL A 64 9.77 -2.13 13.56
CA VAL A 64 9.08 -0.83 13.52
C VAL A 64 10.04 0.33 13.31
N LYS A 65 11.27 0.25 13.86
CA LYS A 65 12.31 1.27 13.65
C LYS A 65 12.72 1.39 12.17
N VAL A 66 12.73 0.27 11.44
CA VAL A 66 13.08 0.23 10.03
C VAL A 66 11.96 0.86 9.20
N TRP A 67 10.71 0.51 9.46
CA TRP A 67 9.55 1.04 8.72
C TRP A 67 9.43 2.56 8.90
N LEU A 68 9.53 3.05 10.13
CA LEU A 68 9.49 4.49 10.39
C LEU A 68 10.72 5.22 9.84
N GLY A 69 11.90 4.60 9.91
CA GLY A 69 13.12 5.16 9.34
C GLY A 69 13.05 5.29 7.82
N TRP A 70 12.49 4.29 7.12
CA TRP A 70 12.30 4.39 5.67
C TRP A 70 11.31 5.48 5.28
N LEU A 71 10.18 5.59 6.00
CA LEU A 71 9.17 6.63 5.75
C LEU A 71 9.73 8.04 5.98
N GLU A 72 10.58 8.21 6.98
CA GLU A 72 11.27 9.47 7.26
C GLU A 72 12.20 9.85 6.10
N ARG A 73 13.10 8.95 5.68
CA ARG A 73 13.96 9.18 4.50
C ARG A 73 13.15 9.48 3.24
N ARG A 74 12.02 8.79 3.05
CA ARG A 74 11.12 8.98 1.90
C ARG A 74 10.39 10.32 1.94
N ALA A 75 10.08 10.84 3.13
CA ALA A 75 9.48 12.16 3.32
C ALA A 75 10.48 13.29 3.02
N HIS A 76 11.77 13.05 3.26
CA HIS A 76 12.86 13.99 2.94
C HIS A 76 13.42 13.83 1.51
N GLY A 77 12.91 12.88 0.72
CA GLY A 77 13.37 12.65 -0.65
C GLY A 77 14.76 12.01 -0.75
N GLU A 78 15.21 11.34 0.30
CA GLU A 78 16.53 10.69 0.37
C GLU A 78 16.55 9.30 -0.28
N VAL A 79 15.38 8.69 -0.46
CA VAL A 79 15.22 7.36 -1.05
C VAL A 79 14.09 7.37 -2.09
N ASP A 80 14.28 6.58 -3.13
CA ASP A 80 13.26 6.27 -4.13
C ASP A 80 12.25 5.23 -3.61
N ALA A 81 11.23 4.95 -4.41
CA ALA A 81 10.33 3.83 -4.19
C ALA A 81 9.95 3.14 -5.51
N ILE A 82 9.50 1.89 -5.41
CA ILE A 82 8.95 1.12 -6.53
C ILE A 82 7.48 1.49 -6.64
N GLU A 83 7.07 1.93 -7.82
CA GLU A 83 5.68 2.28 -8.11
C GLU A 83 4.86 1.03 -8.41
N THR A 84 3.66 0.97 -7.85
CA THR A 84 2.69 -0.11 -8.07
C THR A 84 1.29 0.48 -8.25
N PRO A 85 0.31 -0.27 -8.78
CA PRO A 85 -1.07 0.20 -8.88
C PRO A 85 -1.69 0.67 -7.57
N ILE A 86 -1.19 0.19 -6.43
CA ILE A 86 -1.75 0.49 -5.10
C ILE A 86 -0.85 1.43 -4.28
N GLY A 87 0.07 2.13 -4.93
CA GLY A 87 1.00 3.08 -4.32
C GLY A 87 2.45 2.60 -4.38
N PHE A 88 3.25 3.06 -3.42
CA PHE A 88 4.70 2.86 -3.45
C PHE A 88 5.18 1.85 -2.42
N ILE A 89 6.18 1.04 -2.78
CA ILE A 89 6.86 0.11 -1.88
C ILE A 89 8.37 0.40 -1.82
N PRO A 90 9.05 0.10 -0.70
CA PRO A 90 10.49 0.32 -0.53
C PRO A 90 11.33 -0.59 -1.43
N LYS A 91 12.52 -0.12 -1.83
CA LYS A 91 13.55 -0.96 -2.45
C LYS A 91 14.24 -1.83 -1.38
N TYR A 92 14.68 -3.03 -1.77
CA TYR A 92 15.33 -3.97 -0.84
C TYR A 92 16.59 -3.38 -0.18
N GLU A 93 17.45 -2.72 -0.96
CA GLU A 93 18.73 -2.20 -0.46
C GLU A 93 18.53 -1.13 0.63
N ASP A 94 17.52 -0.26 0.50
CA ASP A 94 17.20 0.75 1.51
C ASP A 94 16.83 0.10 2.85
N LEU A 95 16.01 -0.95 2.80
CA LEU A 95 15.59 -1.68 3.99
C LEU A 95 16.74 -2.46 4.59
N LYS A 96 17.53 -3.15 3.76
CA LYS A 96 18.70 -3.91 4.21
C LYS A 96 19.67 -3.04 5.00
N GLU A 97 19.93 -1.82 4.54
CA GLU A 97 20.74 -0.83 5.26
C GLU A 97 20.14 -0.50 6.63
N LEU A 98 18.82 -0.23 6.69
CA LEU A 98 18.13 0.12 7.93
C LEU A 98 18.05 -1.05 8.92
N PHE A 99 17.87 -2.28 8.44
CA PHE A 99 17.91 -3.49 9.27
C PHE A 99 19.30 -3.72 9.87
N ALA A 100 20.37 -3.46 9.12
CA ALA A 100 21.73 -3.54 9.64
C ALA A 100 21.96 -2.57 10.81
N ARG A 101 21.36 -1.37 10.77
CA ARG A 101 21.44 -0.37 11.87
C ARG A 101 20.80 -0.84 13.18
N ILE A 102 19.87 -1.81 13.13
CA ILE A 102 19.30 -2.43 14.33
C ILE A 102 19.96 -3.78 14.66
N GLY A 103 21.08 -4.12 14.02
CA GLY A 103 21.80 -5.37 14.23
C GLY A 103 20.99 -6.60 13.85
N LYS A 104 20.24 -6.52 12.74
CA LYS A 104 19.40 -7.61 12.23
C LYS A 104 19.72 -7.88 10.76
N GLU A 105 19.87 -9.16 10.42
CA GLU A 105 19.95 -9.59 9.04
C GLU A 105 18.57 -9.49 8.38
N TYR A 106 18.54 -9.00 7.14
CA TYR A 106 17.32 -8.88 6.36
C TYR A 106 17.47 -9.65 5.05
N PRO A 107 17.12 -10.95 5.03
CA PRO A 107 17.27 -11.78 3.85
C PRO A 107 16.27 -11.36 2.77
N LYS A 108 16.69 -11.50 1.50
CA LYS A 108 15.86 -11.17 0.33
C LYS A 108 14.51 -11.91 0.32
N GLU A 109 14.52 -13.17 0.73
CA GLU A 109 13.29 -13.98 0.83
C GLU A 109 12.24 -13.35 1.77
N LEU A 110 12.67 -12.75 2.88
CA LEU A 110 11.77 -12.07 3.81
C LEU A 110 11.17 -10.82 3.15
N TYR A 111 11.98 -10.04 2.45
CA TYR A 111 11.53 -8.89 1.67
C TYR A 111 10.50 -9.29 0.62
N ASP A 112 10.75 -10.36 -0.13
CA ASP A 112 9.85 -10.84 -1.18
C ASP A 112 8.50 -11.26 -0.61
N LYS A 113 8.49 -11.97 0.52
CA LYS A 113 7.24 -12.32 1.22
C LYS A 113 6.49 -11.09 1.72
N GLN A 114 7.18 -10.06 2.18
CA GLN A 114 6.55 -8.84 2.69
C GLN A 114 5.89 -8.02 1.57
N PHE A 115 6.57 -7.87 0.42
CA PHE A 115 6.21 -6.89 -0.61
C PHE A 115 5.67 -7.45 -1.93
N SER A 116 5.66 -8.77 -2.14
CA SER A 116 4.96 -9.35 -3.30
C SER A 116 3.46 -9.05 -3.27
N LEU A 117 2.88 -8.76 -4.44
CA LEU A 117 1.45 -8.48 -4.57
C LEU A 117 0.65 -9.75 -4.83
N TYR A 118 -0.22 -10.10 -3.89
CA TYR A 118 -1.22 -11.14 -4.04
C TYR A 118 -2.45 -10.51 -4.68
N VAL A 119 -2.43 -10.41 -6.00
CA VAL A 119 -3.36 -9.57 -6.78
C VAL A 119 -4.80 -9.99 -6.57
N ASP A 120 -5.09 -11.28 -6.59
CA ASP A 120 -6.46 -11.80 -6.37
C ASP A 120 -7.00 -11.40 -4.99
N ASN A 121 -6.16 -11.44 -3.95
CA ASN A 121 -6.55 -11.02 -2.59
C ASN A 121 -6.82 -9.51 -2.52
N ILE A 122 -6.05 -8.71 -3.25
CA ILE A 122 -6.21 -7.25 -3.29
C ILE A 122 -7.49 -6.90 -4.05
N LEU A 123 -7.72 -7.51 -5.22
CA LEU A 123 -8.93 -7.32 -6.02
C LEU A 123 -10.19 -7.71 -5.22
N ALA A 124 -10.20 -8.88 -4.59
CA ALA A 124 -11.31 -9.30 -3.73
C ALA A 124 -11.56 -8.32 -2.56
N ARG A 125 -10.50 -7.71 -2.03
CA ARG A 125 -10.64 -6.67 -0.99
C ARG A 125 -11.22 -5.38 -1.55
N ILE A 126 -10.83 -4.95 -2.75
CA ILE A 126 -11.42 -3.79 -3.43
C ILE A 126 -12.91 -4.06 -3.68
N ASP A 127 -13.29 -5.23 -4.19
CA ASP A 127 -14.69 -5.63 -4.40
C ASP A 127 -15.51 -5.52 -3.12
N LEU A 128 -14.99 -6.10 -2.03
CA LEU A 128 -15.65 -6.07 -0.73
C LEU A 128 -15.84 -4.63 -0.21
N GLN A 129 -14.83 -3.76 -0.37
CA GLN A 129 -14.94 -2.35 0.04
C GLN A 129 -15.93 -1.60 -0.83
N GLU A 130 -15.82 -1.76 -2.15
CA GLU A 130 -16.66 -1.08 -3.13
C GLU A 130 -18.14 -1.43 -2.92
N GLU A 131 -18.49 -2.72 -2.81
CA GLU A 131 -19.86 -3.16 -2.56
C GLU A 131 -20.41 -2.55 -1.26
N ALA A 132 -19.58 -2.49 -0.22
CA ALA A 132 -19.99 -1.98 1.07
C ALA A 132 -20.15 -0.45 1.08
N TYR A 133 -19.31 0.31 0.35
CA TYR A 133 -19.44 1.76 0.25
C TYR A 133 -20.55 2.20 -0.72
N ARG A 134 -20.87 1.41 -1.75
CA ARG A 134 -22.00 1.70 -2.64
C ARG A 134 -23.36 1.66 -1.95
N LYS A 135 -23.46 0.97 -0.82
CA LYS A 135 -24.67 0.91 0.03
C LYS A 135 -24.84 2.17 0.89
N GLU A 136 -23.78 2.93 1.10
CA GLU A 136 -23.81 4.18 1.87
C GLU A 136 -24.26 5.34 0.98
N LYS A 137 -25.00 6.29 1.56
CA LYS A 137 -25.48 7.47 0.82
C LYS A 137 -24.37 8.51 0.70
N ASN A 138 -24.31 9.18 -0.46
CA ASN A 138 -23.45 10.32 -0.73
C ASN A 138 -21.93 10.07 -0.64
N ILE A 139 -21.46 8.82 -0.73
CA ILE A 139 -20.02 8.57 -0.78
C ILE A 139 -19.40 9.29 -2.00
N PRO A 140 -18.30 10.05 -1.83
CA PRO A 140 -17.62 10.72 -2.93
C PRO A 140 -17.29 9.78 -4.09
N ALA A 141 -17.63 10.22 -5.31
CA ALA A 141 -17.32 9.50 -6.55
C ALA A 141 -15.82 9.21 -6.69
N ARG A 142 -14.98 10.11 -6.15
CA ARG A 142 -13.53 10.00 -6.16
C ARG A 142 -13.01 8.68 -5.57
N LEU A 143 -13.68 8.13 -4.55
CA LEU A 143 -13.30 6.84 -3.98
C LEU A 143 -13.39 5.72 -5.01
N PHE A 144 -14.49 5.67 -5.77
CA PHE A 144 -14.74 4.63 -6.76
C PHE A 144 -13.85 4.78 -8.00
N GLU A 145 -13.51 6.01 -8.38
CA GLU A 145 -12.51 6.28 -9.42
C GLU A 145 -11.14 5.70 -9.05
N VAL A 146 -10.69 5.91 -7.81
CA VAL A 146 -9.43 5.36 -7.30
C VAL A 146 -9.47 3.83 -7.30
N TYR A 147 -10.59 3.22 -6.87
CA TYR A 147 -10.75 1.76 -6.94
C TYR A 147 -10.71 1.23 -8.38
N ALA A 148 -11.31 1.93 -9.34
CA ALA A 148 -11.28 1.55 -10.74
C ALA A 148 -9.86 1.65 -11.34
N GLU A 149 -9.11 2.70 -11.00
CA GLU A 149 -7.71 2.85 -11.41
C GLU A 149 -6.82 1.74 -10.85
N GLN A 150 -6.92 1.49 -9.54
CA GLN A 150 -6.20 0.40 -8.87
C GLN A 150 -6.53 -0.96 -9.49
N ARG A 151 -7.83 -1.23 -9.72
CA ARG A 151 -8.30 -2.47 -10.35
C ARG A 151 -7.70 -2.66 -11.72
N LYS A 152 -7.75 -1.63 -12.59
CA LYS A 152 -7.19 -1.69 -13.94
C LYS A 152 -5.69 -2.02 -13.92
N GLY A 153 -4.92 -1.37 -13.05
CA GLY A 153 -3.49 -1.64 -12.91
C GLY A 153 -3.21 -3.05 -12.39
N LEU A 154 -3.97 -3.51 -11.40
CA LEU A 154 -3.86 -4.85 -10.83
C LEU A 154 -4.23 -5.94 -11.85
N GLU A 155 -5.30 -5.76 -12.62
CA GLU A 155 -5.71 -6.69 -13.68
C GLU A 155 -4.66 -6.78 -14.78
N ALA A 156 -4.02 -5.66 -15.15
CA ALA A 156 -2.92 -5.65 -16.10
C ALA A 156 -1.71 -6.46 -15.58
N LEU A 157 -1.33 -6.28 -14.30
CA LEU A 157 -0.29 -7.09 -13.68
C LEU A 157 -0.66 -8.57 -13.64
N ARG A 158 -1.90 -8.88 -13.26
CA ARG A 158 -2.43 -10.24 -13.21
C ARG A 158 -2.39 -10.94 -14.56
N ALA A 159 -2.77 -10.23 -15.62
CA ALA A 159 -2.75 -10.76 -16.98
C ALA A 159 -1.32 -11.06 -17.47
N LYS A 160 -0.33 -10.26 -17.04
CA LYS A 160 1.08 -10.43 -17.46
C LYS A 160 1.83 -11.48 -16.63
N TYR A 161 1.63 -11.50 -15.31
CA TYR A 161 2.48 -12.26 -14.38
C TYR A 161 1.75 -13.32 -13.55
N GLY A 162 0.41 -13.32 -13.58
CA GLY A 162 -0.42 -14.22 -12.79
C GLY A 162 -0.89 -13.62 -11.45
N PRO A 163 -1.50 -14.43 -10.57
CA PRO A 163 -2.18 -13.96 -9.37
C PRO A 163 -1.25 -13.48 -8.24
N ILE A 164 0.03 -13.86 -8.29
CA ILE A 164 1.06 -13.43 -7.34
C ILE A 164 2.20 -12.81 -8.16
N VAL A 165 2.51 -11.55 -7.87
CA VAL A 165 3.51 -10.76 -8.61
C VAL A 165 4.68 -10.46 -7.69
N SER A 166 5.88 -10.91 -8.08
CA SER A 166 7.11 -10.69 -7.32
C SER A 166 7.57 -9.24 -7.41
N VAL A 167 8.45 -8.83 -6.49
CA VAL A 167 8.94 -7.45 -6.50
C VAL A 167 9.78 -7.14 -7.75
N GLU A 168 10.51 -8.11 -8.29
CA GLU A 168 11.25 -7.98 -9.55
C GLU A 168 10.31 -7.69 -10.72
N GLN A 169 9.17 -8.40 -10.78
CA GLN A 169 8.15 -8.18 -11.79
C GLN A 169 7.48 -6.81 -11.65
N LEU A 170 7.31 -6.32 -10.41
CA LEU A 170 6.82 -4.96 -10.16
C LEU A 170 7.82 -3.90 -10.65
N ILE A 171 9.12 -4.11 -10.43
CA ILE A 171 10.16 -3.21 -10.94
C ILE A 171 10.13 -3.17 -12.48
N GLU A 172 10.08 -4.34 -13.12
CA GLU A 172 9.98 -4.44 -14.59
C GLU A 172 8.72 -3.72 -15.12
N ALA A 173 7.58 -3.88 -14.45
CA ALA A 173 6.33 -3.21 -14.82
C ALA A 173 6.40 -1.68 -14.64
N ALA A 174 7.00 -1.22 -13.53
CA ALA A 174 7.15 0.21 -13.25
C ALA A 174 8.04 0.91 -14.29
N ASP A 175 9.11 0.26 -14.72
CA ASP A 175 10.00 0.78 -15.75
C ASP A 175 9.29 0.87 -17.11
N TYR A 176 8.49 -0.15 -17.47
CA TYR A 176 7.67 -0.14 -18.68
C TYR A 176 6.68 1.03 -18.72
N TRP A 177 6.01 1.36 -17.60
CA TRP A 177 5.08 2.49 -17.54
C TRP A 177 5.79 3.84 -17.64
N LYS A 178 6.97 3.98 -17.04
CA LYS A 178 7.79 5.19 -17.14
C LYS A 178 8.28 5.44 -18.57
N GLU A 179 8.60 4.39 -19.31
CA GLU A 179 9.01 4.49 -20.72
C GLU A 179 7.84 4.77 -21.65
N GLY A 180 6.68 4.14 -21.39
CA GLY A 180 5.44 4.37 -22.15
C GLY A 180 4.89 5.79 -21.99
N ALA A 181 5.02 6.40 -20.81
CA ALA A 181 4.59 7.77 -20.53
C ALA A 181 5.50 8.86 -21.15
N LYS A 182 6.69 8.50 -21.62
CA LYS A 182 7.63 9.41 -22.31
C LYS A 182 7.46 9.43 -23.84
N ARG A 183 6.63 8.55 -24.40
CA ARG A 183 6.29 8.49 -25.84
C ARG A 183 4.94 9.13 -26.09
#